data_AF-A0A2V2A912-F1
#
_entry.id   AF-A0A2V2A912-F1
#
_cell.length_a   1.000
_cell.length_b   1.000
_cell.length_c   1.000
_cell.angle_alpha   90.00
_cell.angle_beta   90.00
_cell.angle_gamma   90.00
#
_symmetry.space_group_name_H-M   'P 1'
#
loop_
_entity.id
_entity.type
_entity.pdbx_description
1 polymer ?
#
loop_
_entity_poly.entity_id
_entity_poly.type
_entity_poly.pdbx_seq_one_letter_code
_entity_poly.pdbx_strand_id
1 'polypeptide(L)'
;MLKLTGLTLAALTLSAAVHADVDLKLGSTERVTRLFAYPNNCNVICFRNWTLEQTVEHYLTQSVQRDGYGAAKVRVKTDNHQLYADISGVPKGYEKPLAALLDAGDLAYTGASKLNADGKWAYNWYLFLPLGMALENRKSVELLHFPPDYSLTQAQDYLRSATTDRWATLLTANGIPADQTPGYQTIIDIAPIAAPASAGKDLEGVYDYFKNYQTTMVNEVSLNAKGAALPMVAFGAPVRNWLKQQYGPTVNVLGLATISPKAGVKVPVLGSNHPSYIWYAANPDSYTGDDAQAKADAAGLKVMGQDLSAACWQAGMGSKPGSDPDVQLKSCTQTWQVTETEKTCELFYTSIRNLTPEQAVAQCATTPIKSQLKLLQAPAPAMAIPAPHL
;
A
#
# COMPACT_ATOMS: atom_id res chain seq x y z
N MET A 1 53.47 35.03 5.39
CA MET A 1 52.75 33.94 4.71
C MET A 1 51.38 33.79 5.37
N LEU A 2 50.33 34.38 4.81
CA LEU A 2 48.95 34.22 5.26
C LEU A 2 48.25 33.26 4.30
N LYS A 3 47.76 32.12 4.81
CA LYS A 3 46.97 31.15 4.03
C LYS A 3 45.50 31.60 4.04
N LEU A 4 44.94 31.90 2.86
CA LEU A 4 43.50 32.05 2.67
C LEU A 4 42.84 30.67 2.66
N THR A 5 41.88 30.47 3.57
CA THR A 5 40.90 29.39 3.57
C THR A 5 39.82 29.66 2.53
N GLY A 6 39.65 28.75 1.57
CA GLY A 6 38.57 28.81 0.58
C GLY A 6 37.27 28.25 1.16
N LEU A 7 36.20 29.05 1.15
CA LEU A 7 34.84 28.58 1.37
C LEU A 7 34.30 27.95 0.08
N THR A 8 33.90 26.68 0.17
CA THR A 8 33.09 26.01 -0.86
C THR A 8 31.64 26.48 -0.76
N LEU A 9 31.17 27.20 -1.78
CA LEU A 9 29.76 27.59 -1.94
C LEU A 9 28.96 26.37 -2.43
N ALA A 10 28.08 25.82 -1.58
CA ALA A 10 27.11 24.81 -2.00
C ALA A 10 26.01 25.50 -2.83
N ALA A 11 25.93 25.15 -4.12
CA ALA A 11 24.87 25.63 -5.00
C ALA A 11 23.56 24.90 -4.67
N LEU A 12 22.63 25.56 -3.98
CA LEU A 12 21.24 25.13 -3.94
C LEU A 12 20.59 25.42 -5.29
N THR A 13 20.38 24.39 -6.10
CA THR A 13 19.49 24.46 -7.26
C THR A 13 18.04 24.45 -6.76
N LEU A 14 17.45 25.61 -6.52
CA LEU A 14 16.00 25.74 -6.42
C LEU A 14 15.40 25.56 -7.82
N SER A 15 14.91 24.36 -8.11
CA SER A 15 14.00 24.15 -9.23
C SER A 15 12.68 24.83 -8.87
N ALA A 16 12.45 26.04 -9.37
CA ALA A 16 11.14 26.67 -9.29
C ALA A 16 10.16 25.86 -10.16
N ALA A 17 9.37 24.99 -9.53
CA ALA A 17 8.22 24.40 -10.18
C ALA A 17 7.24 25.55 -10.48
N VAL A 18 6.86 25.71 -11.75
CA VAL A 18 5.80 26.65 -12.13
C VAL A 18 4.50 26.09 -11.56
N HIS A 19 4.06 26.64 -10.43
CA HIS A 19 2.77 26.32 -9.84
C HIS A 19 1.66 26.86 -10.72
N ALA A 20 0.68 26.01 -11.04
CA ALA A 20 -0.52 26.39 -11.78
C ALA A 20 -1.75 26.17 -10.91
N ASP A 21 -2.78 26.98 -11.16
CA ASP A 21 -4.14 26.65 -10.72
C ASP A 21 -4.70 25.63 -11.70
N VAL A 22 -5.15 24.51 -11.16
CA VAL A 22 -5.76 23.41 -11.89
C VAL A 22 -7.25 23.41 -11.60
N ASP A 23 -8.07 23.53 -12.64
CA ASP A 23 -9.52 23.35 -12.55
C ASP A 23 -9.87 22.02 -13.24
N LEU A 24 -10.42 21.08 -12.47
CA LEU A 24 -10.87 19.79 -12.95
C LEU A 24 -12.37 19.63 -12.75
N LYS A 25 -13.09 19.41 -13.85
CA LYS A 25 -14.46 18.93 -13.80
C LYS A 25 -14.50 17.48 -13.34
N LEU A 26 -15.01 17.25 -12.13
CA LEU A 26 -15.16 15.91 -11.52
C LEU A 26 -16.38 15.16 -12.07
N GLY A 27 -17.37 15.89 -12.61
CA GLY A 27 -18.55 15.35 -13.26
C GLY A 27 -19.84 15.61 -12.49
N SER A 28 -20.92 14.90 -12.83
CA SER A 28 -22.22 15.07 -12.18
C SER A 28 -22.19 14.74 -10.69
N THR A 29 -23.07 15.36 -9.90
CA THR A 29 -23.29 14.98 -8.49
C THR A 29 -23.46 13.48 -8.31
N GLU A 30 -24.23 12.79 -9.15
CA GLU A 30 -24.42 11.33 -9.08
C GLU A 30 -23.11 10.55 -9.25
N ARG A 31 -22.34 10.85 -10.31
CA ARG A 31 -21.00 10.27 -10.53
C ARG A 31 -20.08 10.49 -9.32
N VAL A 32 -20.01 11.70 -8.78
CA VAL A 32 -19.08 11.97 -7.68
C VAL A 32 -19.54 11.27 -6.39
N THR A 33 -20.85 11.23 -6.13
CA THR A 33 -21.42 10.47 -5.01
C THR A 33 -21.00 9.00 -5.05
N ARG A 34 -21.15 8.31 -6.20
CA ARG A 34 -20.76 6.90 -6.31
C ARG A 34 -19.25 6.66 -6.18
N LEU A 35 -18.42 7.50 -6.77
CA LEU A 35 -16.96 7.29 -6.79
C LEU A 35 -16.29 7.59 -5.44
N PHE A 36 -16.90 8.47 -4.64
CA PHE A 36 -16.44 8.81 -3.29
C PHE A 36 -17.21 8.07 -2.18
N ALA A 37 -18.05 7.11 -2.57
CA ALA A 37 -18.92 6.31 -1.69
C ALA A 37 -19.84 7.14 -0.79
N TYR A 38 -20.19 8.36 -1.18
CA TYR A 38 -20.90 9.31 -0.32
C TYR A 38 -22.38 8.91 -0.11
N PRO A 39 -22.95 9.06 1.10
CA PRO A 39 -22.25 9.32 2.36
C PRO A 39 -21.44 8.09 2.82
N ASN A 40 -20.18 8.31 3.20
CA ASN A 40 -19.23 7.22 3.44
C ASN A 40 -18.78 7.07 4.89
N ASN A 41 -19.43 7.77 5.83
CA ASN A 41 -19.17 7.69 7.28
C ASN A 41 -20.46 7.85 8.10
N CYS A 42 -21.59 7.48 7.50
CA CYS A 42 -22.92 7.68 8.06
C CYS A 42 -23.71 6.37 8.06
N ASN A 43 -24.58 6.23 9.06
CA ASN A 43 -25.76 5.38 8.97
C ASN A 43 -26.97 6.28 9.30
N VAL A 44 -27.75 5.98 10.35
CA VAL A 44 -28.77 6.91 10.87
C VAL A 44 -28.14 8.21 11.41
N ILE A 45 -26.91 8.12 11.94
CA ILE A 45 -26.13 9.26 12.44
C ILE A 45 -24.79 9.28 11.70
N CYS A 46 -24.41 10.45 11.20
CA CYS A 46 -23.10 10.67 10.58
C CYS A 46 -22.02 10.87 11.64
N PHE A 47 -20.93 10.09 11.56
CA PHE A 47 -19.75 10.32 12.38
C PHE A 47 -19.11 11.68 12.04
N ARG A 48 -19.11 12.05 10.74
CA ARG A 48 -18.76 13.39 10.27
C ARG A 48 -19.85 13.89 9.31
N ASN A 49 -20.54 14.97 9.68
CA ASN A 49 -21.60 15.52 8.85
C ASN A 49 -21.04 16.37 7.69
N TRP A 50 -20.26 15.74 6.80
CA TRP A 50 -19.66 16.38 5.64
C TRP A 50 -20.63 16.46 4.47
N THR A 51 -20.55 17.55 3.70
CA THR A 51 -21.16 17.61 2.37
C THR A 51 -20.35 16.77 1.38
N LEU A 52 -20.91 16.49 0.20
CA LEU A 52 -20.18 15.80 -0.87
C LEU A 52 -18.89 16.55 -1.24
N GLU A 53 -18.95 17.88 -1.34
CA GLU A 53 -17.79 18.72 -1.63
C GLU A 53 -16.70 18.58 -0.57
N GLN A 54 -17.08 18.58 0.72
CA GLN A 54 -16.12 18.40 1.82
C GLN A 54 -15.48 17.02 1.82
N THR A 55 -16.25 15.97 1.53
CA THR A 55 -15.71 14.61 1.39
C THR A 55 -14.69 14.52 0.26
N VAL A 56 -15.00 15.11 -0.91
CA VAL A 56 -14.10 15.12 -2.06
C VAL A 56 -12.85 15.96 -1.75
N GLU A 57 -13.03 17.17 -1.22
CA GLU A 57 -11.96 18.09 -0.86
C GLU A 57 -10.98 17.45 0.10
N HIS A 58 -11.48 16.70 1.10
CA HIS A 58 -10.68 15.94 2.05
C HIS A 58 -9.74 14.95 1.36
N TYR A 59 -10.26 14.05 0.52
CA TYR A 59 -9.42 13.05 -0.16
C TYR A 59 -8.45 13.69 -1.16
N LEU A 60 -8.90 14.69 -1.91
CA LEU A 60 -8.01 15.39 -2.84
C LEU A 60 -6.89 16.15 -2.11
N THR A 61 -7.19 16.71 -0.92
CA THR A 61 -6.19 17.33 -0.04
C THR A 61 -5.15 16.30 0.43
N GLN A 62 -5.58 15.09 0.80
CA GLN A 62 -4.65 14.01 1.16
C GLN A 62 -3.71 13.66 -0.01
N SER A 63 -4.25 13.54 -1.24
CA SER A 63 -3.42 13.25 -2.42
C SER A 63 -2.34 14.30 -2.65
N VAL A 64 -2.68 15.59 -2.68
CA VAL A 64 -1.68 16.65 -2.92
C VAL A 64 -0.62 16.71 -1.81
N GLN A 65 -1.01 16.46 -0.56
CA GLN A 65 -0.08 16.42 0.57
C GLN A 65 0.88 15.23 0.45
N ARG A 66 0.39 14.06 0.07
CA ARG A 66 1.18 12.82 -0.09
C ARG A 66 2.09 12.86 -1.31
N ASP A 67 1.73 13.66 -2.31
CA ASP A 67 2.63 14.00 -3.40
C ASP A 67 3.70 15.04 -2.99
N GLY A 68 3.69 15.54 -1.76
CA GLY A 68 4.69 16.47 -1.24
C GLY A 68 4.39 17.94 -1.54
N TYR A 69 3.21 18.27 -2.04
CA TYR A 69 2.78 19.65 -2.28
C TYR A 69 2.17 20.27 -1.02
N GLY A 70 2.96 20.41 0.05
CA GLY A 70 2.48 20.85 1.37
C GLY A 70 1.83 22.23 1.42
N ALA A 71 2.06 23.09 0.42
CA ALA A 71 1.44 24.41 0.29
C ALA A 71 0.22 24.42 -0.65
N ALA A 72 -0.12 23.28 -1.26
CA ALA A 72 -1.25 23.18 -2.17
C ALA A 72 -2.57 23.41 -1.44
N LYS A 73 -3.55 23.96 -2.15
CA LYS A 73 -4.90 24.17 -1.65
C LYS A 73 -5.88 23.52 -2.60
N VAL A 74 -6.81 22.78 -2.04
CA VAL A 74 -7.92 22.19 -2.78
C VAL A 74 -9.21 22.88 -2.36
N ARG A 75 -10.06 23.17 -3.34
CA ARG A 75 -11.44 23.58 -3.11
C ARG A 75 -12.35 22.80 -4.03
N VAL A 76 -13.43 22.26 -3.49
CA VAL A 76 -14.47 21.61 -4.31
C VAL A 76 -15.75 22.44 -4.30
N LYS A 77 -16.34 22.61 -5.48
CA LYS A 77 -17.58 23.38 -5.65
C LYS A 77 -18.56 22.61 -6.52
N THR A 78 -19.85 22.85 -6.27
CA THR A 78 -20.92 22.41 -7.15
C THR A 78 -21.48 23.61 -7.92
N ASP A 79 -21.61 23.48 -9.23
CA ASP A 79 -22.34 24.40 -10.09
C ASP A 79 -23.18 23.59 -11.10
N ASN A 80 -24.47 23.94 -11.24
CA ASN A 80 -25.40 23.28 -12.18
C ASN A 80 -25.36 21.74 -12.15
N HIS A 81 -25.42 21.14 -10.94
CA HIS A 81 -25.32 19.68 -10.70
C HIS A 81 -24.01 19.02 -11.18
N GLN A 82 -22.95 19.81 -11.36
CA GLN A 82 -21.60 19.34 -11.67
C GLN A 82 -20.65 19.77 -10.56
N LEU A 83 -19.72 18.90 -10.20
CA LEU A 83 -18.66 19.21 -9.24
C LEU A 83 -17.36 19.53 -9.97
N TYR A 84 -16.63 20.49 -9.42
CA TYR A 84 -15.34 20.98 -9.90
C TYR A 84 -14.35 21.02 -8.73
N ALA A 85 -13.10 20.67 -8.99
CA ALA A 85 -12.00 20.81 -8.06
C ALA A 85 -11.03 21.89 -8.55
N ASP A 86 -10.88 22.94 -7.75
CA ASP A 86 -9.82 23.94 -7.88
C ASP A 86 -8.62 23.49 -7.04
N ILE A 87 -7.49 23.18 -7.67
CA ILE A 87 -6.25 22.77 -7.00
C ILE A 87 -5.16 23.77 -7.35
N SER A 88 -4.68 24.53 -6.36
CA SER A 88 -3.56 25.46 -6.52
C SER A 88 -2.31 24.94 -5.82
N GLY A 89 -1.13 25.43 -6.23
CA GLY A 89 0.15 25.03 -5.62
C GLY A 89 0.68 23.67 -6.12
N VAL A 90 0.15 23.16 -7.22
CA VAL A 90 0.59 21.91 -7.88
C VAL A 90 1.18 22.19 -9.28
N PRO A 91 1.91 21.24 -9.88
CA PRO A 91 2.40 21.39 -11.25
C PRO A 91 1.26 21.40 -12.27
N LYS A 92 1.49 22.07 -13.40
CA LYS A 92 0.60 21.95 -14.56
C LYS A 92 0.50 20.49 -15.01
N GLY A 93 -0.70 19.97 -15.17
CA GLY A 93 -0.93 18.57 -15.56
C GLY A 93 -1.30 17.66 -14.39
N TYR A 94 -1.31 18.16 -13.15
CA TYR A 94 -1.69 17.38 -11.97
C TYR A 94 -3.13 16.84 -12.06
N GLU A 95 -4.01 17.45 -12.88
CA GLU A 95 -5.36 16.94 -13.14
C GLU A 95 -5.39 15.57 -13.80
N LYS A 96 -4.34 15.20 -14.55
CA LYS A 96 -4.32 14.00 -15.38
C LYS A 96 -4.36 12.70 -14.58
N PRO A 97 -3.46 12.47 -13.60
CA PRO A 97 -3.53 11.25 -12.81
C PRO A 97 -4.81 11.19 -11.96
N LEU A 98 -5.37 12.33 -11.54
CA LEU A 98 -6.66 12.37 -10.85
C LEU A 98 -7.82 11.98 -11.79
N ALA A 99 -7.88 12.54 -12.99
CA ALA A 99 -8.88 12.17 -13.99
C ALA A 99 -8.79 10.67 -14.33
N ALA A 100 -7.58 10.15 -14.54
CA ALA A 100 -7.35 8.73 -14.82
C ALA A 100 -7.85 7.82 -13.68
N LEU A 101 -7.64 8.21 -12.42
CA LEU A 101 -8.17 7.47 -11.27
C LEU A 101 -9.71 7.45 -11.27
N LEU A 102 -10.36 8.60 -11.52
CA LEU A 102 -11.82 8.69 -11.52
C LEU A 102 -12.45 7.94 -12.70
N ASP A 103 -11.80 7.98 -13.87
CA ASP A 103 -12.24 7.24 -15.05
C ASP A 103 -12.09 5.72 -14.85
N ALA A 104 -11.00 5.28 -14.22
CA ALA A 104 -10.89 3.89 -13.75
C ALA A 104 -12.00 3.57 -12.72
N GLY A 105 -12.32 4.52 -11.85
CA GLY A 105 -13.42 4.40 -10.89
C GLY A 105 -14.78 4.11 -11.52
N ASP A 106 -15.07 4.66 -12.70
CA ASP A 106 -16.29 4.35 -13.44
C ASP A 106 -16.35 2.88 -13.89
N LEU A 107 -15.19 2.30 -14.24
CA LEU A 107 -15.07 0.86 -14.52
C LEU A 107 -15.32 0.04 -13.26
N ALA A 108 -14.80 0.47 -12.11
CA ALA A 108 -15.02 -0.20 -10.84
C ALA A 108 -16.50 -0.16 -10.43
N TYR A 109 -17.15 0.98 -10.60
CA TYR A 109 -18.59 1.12 -10.37
C TYR A 109 -19.44 0.21 -11.27
N THR A 110 -19.07 0.12 -12.55
CA THR A 110 -19.72 -0.81 -13.49
C THR A 110 -19.60 -2.26 -13.02
N GLY A 111 -18.40 -2.64 -12.55
CA GLY A 111 -18.15 -3.96 -11.95
C GLY A 111 -18.98 -4.21 -10.70
N ALA A 112 -19.00 -3.25 -9.77
CA ALA A 112 -19.77 -3.33 -8.52
C ALA A 112 -21.29 -3.43 -8.77
N SER A 113 -21.81 -2.64 -9.70
CA SER A 113 -23.23 -2.69 -10.08
C SER A 113 -23.62 -4.03 -10.68
N LYS A 114 -22.76 -4.61 -11.52
CA LYS A 114 -22.97 -5.96 -12.06
C LYS A 114 -22.90 -7.02 -10.95
N LEU A 115 -21.92 -6.93 -10.05
CA LEU A 115 -21.78 -7.85 -8.91
C LEU A 115 -23.02 -7.83 -8.01
N ASN A 116 -23.58 -6.65 -7.77
CA ASN A 116 -24.82 -6.48 -7.01
C ASN A 116 -26.04 -7.02 -7.76
N ALA A 117 -26.17 -6.75 -9.07
CA ALA A 117 -27.25 -7.29 -9.90
C ALA A 117 -27.26 -8.82 -9.93
N ASP A 118 -26.08 -9.45 -9.85
CA ASP A 118 -25.91 -10.89 -9.75
C ASP A 118 -26.15 -11.45 -8.32
N GLY A 119 -26.53 -10.61 -7.36
CA GLY A 119 -26.86 -11.01 -5.98
C GLY A 119 -25.64 -11.35 -5.11
N LYS A 120 -24.44 -10.91 -5.50
CA LYS A 120 -23.16 -11.24 -4.83
C LYS A 120 -22.57 -10.09 -4.02
N TRP A 121 -23.22 -8.93 -4.00
CA TRP A 121 -22.79 -7.79 -3.19
C TRP A 121 -23.34 -7.91 -1.77
N ALA A 122 -22.47 -7.92 -0.76
CA ALA A 122 -22.93 -7.93 0.62
C ALA A 122 -23.47 -6.56 1.04
N TYR A 123 -24.49 -6.54 1.89
CA TYR A 123 -25.18 -5.31 2.31
C TYR A 123 -24.27 -4.29 3.03
N ASN A 124 -23.17 -4.75 3.62
CA ASN A 124 -22.20 -3.94 4.36
C ASN A 124 -20.94 -3.61 3.54
N TRP A 125 -20.95 -3.86 2.24
CA TRP A 125 -19.85 -3.52 1.34
C TRP A 125 -20.06 -2.16 0.68
N TYR A 126 -18.96 -1.42 0.50
CA TYR A 126 -18.94 -0.14 -0.20
C TYR A 126 -17.93 -0.19 -1.35
N LEU A 127 -18.27 0.33 -2.53
CA LEU A 127 -17.25 0.60 -3.54
C LEU A 127 -16.28 1.63 -2.95
N PHE A 128 -14.99 1.34 -2.93
CA PHE A 128 -13.99 2.23 -2.37
C PHE A 128 -12.75 2.25 -3.25
N LEU A 129 -12.55 3.37 -3.93
CA LEU A 129 -11.35 3.64 -4.72
C LEU A 129 -10.21 4.05 -3.78
N PRO A 130 -8.93 3.88 -4.19
CA PRO A 130 -7.74 4.32 -3.45
C PRO A 130 -7.61 5.87 -3.43
N LEU A 131 -8.63 6.51 -2.86
CA LEU A 131 -8.76 7.96 -2.74
C LEU A 131 -7.75 8.49 -1.71
N GLY A 132 -7.22 9.66 -1.98
CA GLY A 132 -6.20 10.27 -1.14
C GLY A 132 -4.82 9.66 -1.27
N MET A 133 -4.56 8.73 -2.19
CA MET A 133 -3.19 8.27 -2.46
C MET A 133 -2.35 9.32 -3.15
N ALA A 134 -1.01 9.18 -3.06
CA ALA A 134 -0.09 9.89 -3.94
C ALA A 134 -0.43 9.55 -5.41
N LEU A 135 -0.58 10.58 -6.25
CA LEU A 135 -1.01 10.46 -7.64
C LEU A 135 0.16 10.67 -8.61
N GLU A 136 0.99 11.69 -8.37
CA GLU A 136 2.07 12.08 -9.27
C GLU A 136 3.45 11.59 -8.79
N ASN A 137 3.80 11.86 -7.53
CA ASN A 137 5.12 11.62 -6.94
C ASN A 137 5.27 10.25 -6.28
N ARG A 138 4.61 9.25 -6.88
CA ARG A 138 4.64 7.85 -6.49
C ARG A 138 6.04 7.26 -6.63
N LYS A 139 6.45 6.48 -5.66
CA LYS A 139 7.74 5.77 -5.59
C LYS A 139 7.61 4.29 -5.88
N SER A 140 6.48 3.69 -5.51
CA SER A 140 6.16 2.29 -5.75
C SER A 140 4.65 2.06 -5.74
N VAL A 141 4.24 0.87 -6.16
CA VAL A 141 2.84 0.42 -6.17
C VAL A 141 2.67 -0.79 -5.27
N GLU A 142 1.56 -0.82 -4.54
CA GLU A 142 1.17 -1.93 -3.68
C GLU A 142 -0.10 -2.58 -4.25
N LEU A 143 -0.01 -3.83 -4.68
CA LEU A 143 -1.20 -4.60 -5.02
C LEU A 143 -1.72 -5.30 -3.78
N LEU A 144 -2.93 -4.97 -3.38
CA LEU A 144 -3.62 -5.53 -2.21
C LEU A 144 -4.93 -6.22 -2.59
N HIS A 145 -5.47 -6.95 -1.63
CA HIS A 145 -6.68 -7.72 -1.82
C HIS A 145 -7.91 -6.79 -1.85
N PHE A 146 -8.18 -6.13 -0.74
CA PHE A 146 -9.28 -5.18 -0.56
C PHE A 146 -8.99 -4.25 0.64
N PRO A 147 -9.57 -3.04 0.68
CA PRO A 147 -9.44 -2.15 1.83
C PRO A 147 -10.41 -2.55 2.97
N PRO A 148 -10.02 -2.40 4.25
CA PRO A 148 -10.96 -2.57 5.33
C PRO A 148 -11.96 -1.41 5.41
N ASP A 149 -13.20 -1.73 5.76
CA ASP A 149 -14.33 -0.78 5.88
C ASP A 149 -14.07 0.40 6.83
N TYR A 150 -13.31 0.21 7.90
CA TYR A 150 -13.01 1.28 8.84
C TYR A 150 -12.05 2.35 8.28
N SER A 151 -11.24 2.04 7.26
CA SER A 151 -10.43 3.05 6.56
C SER A 151 -11.33 4.05 5.83
N LEU A 152 -12.46 3.58 5.30
CA LEU A 152 -13.52 4.42 4.76
C LEU A 152 -14.32 5.05 5.91
N THR A 153 -15.08 4.25 6.63
CA THR A 153 -16.19 4.70 7.50
C THR A 153 -15.78 5.43 8.76
N GLN A 154 -14.58 5.19 9.28
CA GLN A 154 -14.08 5.81 10.51
C GLN A 154 -12.92 6.77 10.24
N ALA A 155 -11.87 6.28 9.56
CA ALA A 155 -10.65 7.05 9.38
C ALA A 155 -10.80 8.14 8.32
N GLN A 156 -11.62 7.89 7.29
CA GLN A 156 -11.64 8.67 6.05
C GLN A 156 -10.22 8.81 5.48
N ASP A 157 -9.47 7.73 5.52
CA ASP A 157 -8.07 7.71 5.08
C ASP A 157 -7.69 6.27 4.71
N TYR A 158 -7.43 6.07 3.42
CA TYR A 158 -7.08 4.77 2.86
C TYR A 158 -5.80 4.17 3.47
N LEU A 159 -4.85 5.00 3.89
CA LEU A 159 -3.60 4.54 4.52
C LEU A 159 -3.72 4.33 6.02
N ARG A 160 -4.91 4.52 6.61
CA ARG A 160 -5.17 4.25 8.02
C ARG A 160 -5.79 2.88 8.18
N SER A 161 -4.92 1.89 8.29
CA SER A 161 -5.26 0.51 8.61
C SER A 161 -4.11 -0.17 9.32
N ALA A 162 -4.39 -1.22 10.11
CA ALA A 162 -3.32 -2.01 10.74
C ALA A 162 -2.31 -2.52 9.68
N THR A 163 -2.82 -2.97 8.53
CA THR A 163 -2.04 -3.45 7.38
C THR A 163 -1.07 -2.38 6.86
N THR A 164 -1.58 -1.18 6.56
CA THR A 164 -0.82 -0.07 5.96
C THR A 164 0.09 0.63 6.96
N ASP A 165 -0.34 0.79 8.21
CA ASP A 165 0.44 1.40 9.30
C ASP A 165 1.65 0.51 9.66
N ARG A 166 1.46 -0.81 9.69
CA ARG A 166 2.56 -1.76 9.87
C ARG A 166 3.56 -1.64 8.72
N TRP A 167 3.08 -1.64 7.48
CA TRP A 167 3.97 -1.58 6.32
C TRP A 167 4.77 -0.26 6.26
N ALA A 168 4.15 0.88 6.60
CA ALA A 168 4.82 2.16 6.79
C ALA A 168 5.97 2.07 7.81
N THR A 169 5.76 1.35 8.92
CA THR A 169 6.79 1.12 9.95
C THR A 169 7.96 0.31 9.38
N LEU A 170 7.70 -0.70 8.55
CA LEU A 170 8.75 -1.48 7.90
C LEU A 170 9.53 -0.68 6.84
N LEU A 171 8.86 0.20 6.10
CA LEU A 171 9.53 1.15 5.21
C LEU A 171 10.43 2.10 6.00
N THR A 172 9.98 2.56 7.17
CA THR A 172 10.78 3.40 8.08
C THR A 172 11.99 2.65 8.63
N ALA A 173 11.84 1.38 9.02
CA ALA A 173 12.96 0.53 9.42
C ALA A 173 14.02 0.37 8.30
N ASN A 174 13.61 0.58 7.05
CA ASN A 174 14.45 0.56 5.85
C ASN A 174 14.89 1.96 5.37
N GLY A 175 14.78 2.98 6.23
CA GLY A 175 15.35 4.30 6.00
C GLY A 175 14.46 5.27 5.22
N ILE A 176 13.21 4.92 4.93
CA ILE A 176 12.24 5.88 4.39
C ILE A 176 11.73 6.78 5.53
N PRO A 177 11.85 8.12 5.44
CA PRO A 177 11.25 9.00 6.43
C PRO A 177 9.73 8.77 6.57
N ALA A 178 9.20 8.81 7.79
CA ALA A 178 7.80 8.47 8.07
C ALA A 178 6.80 9.37 7.31
N ASP A 179 7.15 10.64 7.07
CA ASP A 179 6.37 11.58 6.27
C ASP A 179 6.41 11.30 4.76
N GLN A 180 7.33 10.46 4.30
CA GLN A 180 7.51 10.07 2.90
C GLN A 180 7.00 8.67 2.58
N THR A 181 6.67 7.84 3.58
CA THR A 181 6.12 6.50 3.33
C THR A 181 4.85 6.49 2.49
N PRO A 182 3.92 7.48 2.55
CA PRO A 182 2.73 7.46 1.69
C PRO A 182 3.04 7.41 0.19
N GLY A 183 4.16 8.01 -0.24
CA GLY A 183 4.59 7.95 -1.64
C GLY A 183 5.00 6.54 -2.11
N TYR A 184 5.31 5.64 -1.18
CA TYR A 184 5.60 4.23 -1.46
C TYR A 184 4.35 3.36 -1.42
N GLN A 185 3.27 3.84 -0.81
CA GLN A 185 2.07 3.07 -0.53
C GLN A 185 0.90 3.44 -1.47
N THR A 186 1.17 3.67 -2.75
CA THR A 186 0.07 3.83 -3.73
C THR A 186 -0.55 2.46 -3.97
N ILE A 187 -1.78 2.26 -3.49
CA ILE A 187 -2.46 0.96 -3.51
C ILE A 187 -3.33 0.80 -4.76
N ILE A 188 -3.34 -0.43 -5.29
CA ILE A 188 -4.40 -0.95 -6.15
C ILE A 188 -4.99 -2.19 -5.47
N ASP A 189 -6.27 -2.17 -5.18
CA ASP A 189 -6.97 -3.35 -4.70
C ASP A 189 -7.56 -4.15 -5.86
N ILE A 190 -7.37 -5.47 -5.83
CA ILE A 190 -8.00 -6.37 -6.80
C ILE A 190 -9.52 -6.45 -6.55
N ALA A 191 -10.00 -6.15 -5.36
CA ALA A 191 -11.40 -5.87 -5.09
C ALA A 191 -11.49 -4.47 -4.45
N PRO A 192 -11.87 -3.41 -5.21
CA PRO A 192 -12.04 -2.06 -4.67
C PRO A 192 -13.33 -1.95 -3.84
N ILE A 193 -13.44 -2.79 -2.82
CA ILE A 193 -14.60 -2.96 -1.96
C ILE A 193 -14.15 -2.78 -0.52
N ALA A 194 -14.59 -1.71 0.13
CA ALA A 194 -14.45 -1.58 1.58
C ALA A 194 -15.37 -2.60 2.25
N ALA A 195 -14.76 -3.55 2.95
CA ALA A 195 -15.43 -4.67 3.60
C ALA A 195 -14.82 -4.93 4.99
N PRO A 196 -15.51 -5.65 5.90
CA PRO A 196 -14.91 -6.05 7.16
C PRO A 196 -13.57 -6.75 6.94
N ALA A 197 -12.57 -6.51 7.80
CA ALA A 197 -11.22 -7.07 7.63
C ALA A 197 -11.18 -8.62 7.56
N SER A 198 -12.23 -9.30 8.02
CA SER A 198 -12.40 -10.76 7.95
C SER A 198 -13.04 -11.27 6.65
N ALA A 199 -13.50 -10.39 5.76
CA ALA A 199 -14.30 -10.73 4.57
C ALA A 199 -13.48 -11.31 3.39
N GLY A 200 -12.17 -11.54 3.55
CA GLY A 200 -11.30 -11.96 2.46
C GLY A 200 -11.77 -13.24 1.74
N LYS A 201 -12.34 -14.20 2.47
CA LYS A 201 -12.91 -15.41 1.86
C LYS A 201 -14.18 -15.12 1.05
N ASP A 202 -15.01 -14.19 1.52
CA ASP A 202 -16.29 -13.85 0.87
C ASP A 202 -16.09 -13.10 -0.46
N LEU A 203 -14.90 -12.51 -0.65
CA LEU A 203 -14.50 -11.84 -1.89
C LEU A 203 -13.92 -12.81 -2.94
N GLU A 204 -13.72 -14.09 -2.61
CA GLU A 204 -13.25 -15.05 -3.62
C GLU A 204 -14.26 -15.18 -4.78
N GLY A 205 -13.76 -15.15 -6.00
CA GLY A 205 -14.59 -15.24 -7.21
C GLY A 205 -15.28 -13.93 -7.63
N VAL A 206 -15.06 -12.81 -6.92
CA VAL A 206 -15.59 -11.50 -7.33
C VAL A 206 -14.62 -10.69 -8.20
N TYR A 207 -13.32 -11.05 -8.24
CA TYR A 207 -12.27 -10.21 -8.83
C TYR A 207 -12.50 -9.92 -10.33
N ASP A 208 -13.05 -10.87 -11.09
CA ASP A 208 -13.25 -10.69 -12.53
C ASP A 208 -14.27 -9.59 -12.88
N TYR A 209 -15.17 -9.25 -11.96
CA TYR A 209 -16.09 -8.10 -12.13
C TYR A 209 -15.32 -6.78 -12.23
N PHE A 210 -14.13 -6.70 -11.64
CA PHE A 210 -13.28 -5.52 -11.59
C PHE A 210 -12.11 -5.57 -12.57
N LYS A 211 -12.05 -6.57 -13.46
CA LYS A 211 -10.91 -6.77 -14.38
C LYS A 211 -10.49 -5.51 -15.12
N ASN A 212 -11.44 -4.81 -15.74
CA ASN A 212 -11.15 -3.60 -16.51
C ASN A 212 -10.59 -2.49 -15.61
N TYR A 213 -11.14 -2.30 -14.40
CA TYR A 213 -10.59 -1.37 -13.42
C TYR A 213 -9.16 -1.74 -13.03
N GLN A 214 -8.93 -3.00 -12.64
CA GLN A 214 -7.63 -3.46 -12.15
C GLN A 214 -6.53 -3.30 -13.21
N THR A 215 -6.78 -3.73 -14.46
CA THR A 215 -5.78 -3.62 -15.53
C THR A 215 -5.53 -2.18 -15.94
N THR A 216 -6.56 -1.33 -15.88
CA THR A 216 -6.43 0.12 -16.13
C THR A 216 -5.57 0.75 -15.03
N MET A 217 -5.89 0.50 -13.76
CA MET A 217 -5.11 1.00 -12.64
C MET A 217 -3.66 0.54 -12.74
N VAL A 218 -3.38 -0.75 -13.00
CA VAL A 218 -2.00 -1.23 -13.15
C VAL A 218 -1.27 -0.52 -14.27
N ASN A 219 -1.92 -0.25 -15.40
CA ASN A 219 -1.32 0.52 -16.49
C ASN A 219 -1.01 1.97 -16.10
N GLU A 220 -1.96 2.66 -15.46
CA GLU A 220 -1.85 4.09 -15.15
C GLU A 220 -0.93 4.38 -13.95
N VAL A 221 -0.95 3.52 -12.92
CA VAL A 221 -0.24 3.80 -11.67
C VAL A 221 1.14 3.17 -11.58
N SER A 222 1.45 2.17 -12.41
CA SER A 222 2.79 1.56 -12.45
C SER A 222 3.81 2.38 -13.26
N LEU A 223 3.46 3.61 -13.65
CA LEU A 223 4.31 4.52 -14.40
C LEU A 223 4.40 5.85 -13.68
N ASN A 224 5.57 6.47 -13.68
CA ASN A 224 5.70 7.86 -13.26
C ASN A 224 5.32 8.83 -14.41
N ALA A 225 5.27 10.13 -14.11
CA ALA A 225 4.94 11.16 -15.10
C ALA A 225 5.88 11.19 -16.32
N LYS A 226 7.08 10.62 -16.22
CA LYS A 226 8.06 10.47 -17.33
C LYS A 226 7.90 9.16 -18.10
N GLY A 227 6.91 8.33 -17.75
CA GLY A 227 6.65 7.03 -18.37
C GLY A 227 7.59 5.91 -17.93
N ALA A 228 8.43 6.12 -16.91
CA ALA A 228 9.27 5.05 -16.38
C ALA A 228 8.47 4.17 -15.42
N ALA A 229 8.74 2.86 -15.46
CA ALA A 229 8.07 1.90 -14.60
C ALA A 229 8.44 2.10 -13.12
N LEU A 230 7.43 2.01 -12.26
CA LEU A 230 7.56 1.97 -10.82
C LEU A 230 7.59 0.51 -10.34
N PRO A 231 8.37 0.17 -9.30
CA PRO A 231 8.35 -1.16 -8.71
C PRO A 231 7.01 -1.45 -8.04
N MET A 232 6.62 -2.71 -8.05
CA MET A 232 5.34 -3.17 -7.50
C MET A 232 5.56 -4.30 -6.49
N VAL A 233 4.81 -4.27 -5.39
CA VAL A 233 4.76 -5.36 -4.42
C VAL A 233 3.38 -6.01 -4.45
N ALA A 234 3.34 -7.33 -4.62
CA ALA A 234 2.12 -8.14 -4.64
C ALA A 234 1.92 -8.86 -3.31
N PHE A 235 0.96 -8.38 -2.52
CA PHE A 235 0.73 -8.81 -1.14
C PHE A 235 -0.29 -9.94 -1.03
N GLY A 236 0.09 -11.08 -0.44
CA GLY A 236 -0.86 -12.15 -0.13
C GLY A 236 -1.10 -13.12 -1.28
N ALA A 237 -1.81 -14.21 -1.01
CA ALA A 237 -2.04 -15.25 -2.00
C ALA A 237 -3.06 -14.85 -3.09
N PRO A 238 -4.21 -14.23 -2.77
CA PRO A 238 -5.20 -13.81 -3.76
C PRO A 238 -4.60 -12.87 -4.81
N VAL A 239 -3.79 -11.88 -4.39
CA VAL A 239 -3.13 -10.94 -5.31
C VAL A 239 -2.11 -11.62 -6.20
N ARG A 240 -1.26 -12.51 -5.66
CA ARG A 240 -0.27 -13.23 -6.47
C ARG A 240 -0.93 -14.18 -7.47
N ASN A 241 -2.05 -14.80 -7.11
CA ASN A 241 -2.87 -15.60 -8.01
C ASN A 241 -3.52 -14.75 -9.10
N TRP A 242 -4.07 -13.59 -8.73
CA TRP A 242 -4.61 -12.62 -9.68
C TRP A 242 -3.55 -12.17 -10.68
N LEU A 243 -2.34 -11.85 -10.22
CA LEU A 243 -1.24 -11.44 -11.09
C LEU A 243 -0.86 -12.53 -12.11
N LYS A 244 -0.84 -13.79 -11.68
CA LYS A 244 -0.65 -14.93 -12.57
C LYS A 244 -1.76 -15.03 -13.61
N GLN A 245 -3.01 -14.85 -13.21
CA GLN A 245 -4.16 -14.93 -14.12
C GLN A 245 -4.16 -13.80 -15.16
N GLN A 246 -3.83 -12.57 -14.76
CA GLN A 246 -3.89 -11.42 -15.67
C GLN A 246 -2.64 -11.25 -16.53
N TYR A 247 -1.46 -11.57 -16.00
CA TYR A 247 -0.18 -11.28 -16.66
C TYR A 247 0.66 -12.52 -16.98
N GLY A 248 0.42 -13.66 -16.33
CA GLY A 248 1.09 -14.94 -16.60
C GLY A 248 2.12 -15.41 -15.54
N PRO A 249 3.03 -14.56 -15.04
CA PRO A 249 4.04 -14.97 -14.07
C PRO A 249 3.46 -15.50 -12.76
N THR A 250 4.06 -16.57 -12.24
CA THR A 250 3.87 -16.96 -10.84
C THR A 250 4.91 -16.25 -9.99
N VAL A 251 4.48 -15.60 -8.92
CA VAL A 251 5.38 -14.89 -8.00
C VAL A 251 5.19 -15.44 -6.58
N ASN A 252 6.28 -15.86 -5.95
CA ASN A 252 6.29 -16.38 -4.58
C ASN A 252 6.63 -15.26 -3.58
N VAL A 253 6.46 -15.50 -2.27
CA VAL A 253 6.99 -14.59 -1.24
C VAL A 253 8.52 -14.51 -1.42
N LEU A 254 9.03 -13.29 -1.53
CA LEU A 254 10.41 -12.99 -1.94
C LEU A 254 10.80 -13.58 -3.31
N GLY A 255 9.83 -13.80 -4.18
CA GLY A 255 10.04 -14.12 -5.59
C GLY A 255 9.91 -12.86 -6.45
N LEU A 256 10.72 -12.76 -7.49
CA LEU A 256 10.64 -11.70 -8.48
C LEU A 256 9.89 -12.17 -9.72
N ALA A 257 9.15 -11.25 -10.32
CA ALA A 257 8.53 -11.39 -11.62
C ALA A 257 8.64 -10.06 -12.39
N THR A 258 8.29 -10.10 -13.67
CA THR A 258 8.09 -8.91 -14.48
C THR A 258 6.76 -9.02 -15.18
N ILE A 259 5.95 -7.97 -15.11
CA ILE A 259 4.69 -7.87 -15.87
C ILE A 259 4.81 -6.77 -16.94
N SER A 260 3.95 -6.87 -17.96
CA SER A 260 3.85 -5.86 -19.01
C SER A 260 2.41 -5.34 -19.08
N PRO A 261 2.08 -4.26 -18.34
CA PRO A 261 0.76 -3.65 -18.36
C PRO A 261 0.35 -3.12 -19.74
N LYS A 262 1.34 -2.68 -20.53
CA LYS A 262 1.20 -2.33 -21.94
C LYS A 262 2.46 -2.69 -22.71
N ALA A 263 2.35 -2.77 -24.03
CA ALA A 263 3.48 -3.06 -24.91
C ALA A 263 4.65 -2.09 -24.64
N GLY A 264 5.86 -2.64 -24.53
CA GLY A 264 7.09 -1.87 -24.26
C GLY A 264 7.32 -1.46 -22.81
N VAL A 265 6.37 -1.69 -21.90
CA VAL A 265 6.53 -1.44 -20.46
C VAL A 265 6.86 -2.73 -19.73
N LYS A 266 7.85 -2.66 -18.83
CA LYS A 266 8.23 -3.75 -17.94
C LYS A 266 8.23 -3.25 -16.50
N VAL A 267 7.34 -3.80 -15.69
CA VAL A 267 7.21 -3.48 -14.27
C VAL A 267 7.82 -4.61 -13.46
N PRO A 268 8.86 -4.36 -12.64
CA PRO A 268 9.38 -5.36 -11.73
C PRO A 268 8.39 -5.55 -10.57
N VAL A 269 8.09 -6.81 -10.27
CA VAL A 269 7.14 -7.19 -9.22
C VAL A 269 7.84 -8.09 -8.21
N LEU A 270 7.69 -7.77 -6.92
CA LEU A 270 8.08 -8.64 -5.82
C LEU A 270 6.82 -9.24 -5.17
N GLY A 271 6.80 -10.54 -4.95
CA GLY A 271 5.77 -11.16 -4.10
C GLY A 271 6.11 -11.03 -2.62
N SER A 272 5.11 -10.71 -1.80
CA SER A 272 5.26 -10.57 -0.35
C SER A 272 4.16 -11.33 0.39
N ASN A 273 4.37 -11.60 1.69
CA ASN A 273 3.26 -11.95 2.56
C ASN A 273 2.27 -10.79 2.58
N HIS A 274 0.99 -11.05 2.84
CA HIS A 274 0.07 -9.98 3.20
C HIS A 274 0.56 -9.30 4.50
N PRO A 275 0.56 -7.97 4.66
CA PRO A 275 1.16 -7.33 5.84
C PRO A 275 0.55 -7.79 7.17
N SER A 276 -0.73 -8.21 7.16
CA SER A 276 -1.42 -8.75 8.32
C SER A 276 -1.13 -10.22 8.63
N TYR A 277 -0.50 -10.96 7.71
CA TYR A 277 -0.25 -12.40 7.86
C TYR A 277 0.56 -12.71 9.13
N ILE A 278 1.45 -11.80 9.53
CA ILE A 278 2.29 -11.97 10.71
C ILE A 278 1.48 -12.18 12.00
N TRP A 279 0.31 -11.55 12.15
CA TRP A 279 -0.49 -11.71 13.37
C TRP A 279 -1.10 -13.10 13.48
N TYR A 280 -1.34 -13.77 12.36
CA TYR A 280 -1.80 -15.16 12.32
C TYR A 280 -0.62 -16.12 12.48
N ALA A 281 0.46 -15.91 11.73
CA ALA A 281 1.66 -16.73 11.82
C ALA A 281 2.26 -16.71 13.24
N ALA A 282 2.18 -15.56 13.92
CA ALA A 282 2.65 -15.39 15.29
C ALA A 282 1.58 -15.67 16.34
N ASN A 283 0.38 -16.17 16.02
CA ASN A 283 -0.60 -16.50 17.04
C ASN A 283 -0.34 -17.92 17.61
N PRO A 284 -0.06 -18.08 18.92
CA PRO A 284 0.08 -19.41 19.55
C PRO A 284 -1.12 -20.33 19.32
N ASP A 285 -2.33 -19.77 19.27
CA ASP A 285 -3.57 -20.55 19.05
C ASP A 285 -3.63 -21.19 17.66
N SER A 286 -2.77 -20.77 16.73
CA SER A 286 -2.66 -21.38 15.40
C SER A 286 -1.81 -22.66 15.39
N TYR A 287 -1.28 -23.08 16.54
CA TYR A 287 -0.41 -24.25 16.68
C TYR A 287 -0.87 -25.19 17.80
N THR A 288 -0.49 -26.45 17.72
CA THR A 288 -0.79 -27.48 18.73
C THR A 288 0.46 -27.93 19.48
N GLY A 289 0.27 -28.33 20.75
CA GLY A 289 1.31 -28.88 21.63
C GLY A 289 1.84 -27.85 22.63
N ASP A 290 2.57 -28.34 23.65
CA ASP A 290 3.12 -27.50 24.73
C ASP A 290 4.16 -26.48 24.23
N ASP A 291 4.66 -26.66 23.01
CA ASP A 291 5.61 -25.78 22.31
C ASP A 291 4.93 -24.79 21.34
N ALA A 292 3.59 -24.63 21.39
CA ALA A 292 2.83 -23.75 20.50
C ALA A 292 3.35 -22.30 20.47
N GLN A 293 3.68 -21.74 21.65
CA GLN A 293 4.28 -20.39 21.74
C GLN A 293 5.62 -20.31 20.98
N ALA A 294 6.48 -21.32 21.14
CA ALA A 294 7.78 -21.35 20.48
C ALA A 294 7.65 -21.49 18.95
N LYS A 295 6.67 -22.28 18.48
CA LYS A 295 6.33 -22.39 17.05
C LYS A 295 5.82 -21.06 16.48
N ALA A 296 4.93 -20.39 17.20
CA ALA A 296 4.40 -19.09 16.80
C ALA A 296 5.47 -18.00 16.75
N ASP A 297 6.37 -17.95 17.74
CA ASP A 297 7.52 -17.03 17.73
C ASP A 297 8.46 -17.34 16.56
N ALA A 298 8.77 -18.61 16.31
CA ALA A 298 9.63 -19.01 15.18
C ALA A 298 9.02 -18.64 13.82
N ALA A 299 7.71 -18.83 13.65
CA ALA A 299 7.00 -18.42 12.44
C ALA A 299 6.93 -16.88 12.31
N GLY A 300 6.62 -16.17 13.39
CA GLY A 300 6.56 -14.72 13.42
C GLY A 300 7.89 -14.06 13.09
N LEU A 301 9.00 -14.58 13.62
CA LEU A 301 10.36 -14.12 13.29
C LEU A 301 10.69 -14.30 11.80
N LYS A 302 10.30 -15.44 11.20
CA LYS A 302 10.50 -15.69 9.77
C LYS A 302 9.69 -14.73 8.91
N VAL A 303 8.40 -14.54 9.23
CA VAL A 303 7.55 -13.58 8.52
C VAL A 303 8.09 -12.16 8.67
N MET A 304 8.56 -11.76 9.86
CA MET A 304 9.19 -10.46 10.06
C MET A 304 10.41 -10.27 9.16
N GLY A 305 11.32 -11.26 9.09
CA GLY A 305 12.48 -11.21 8.21
C GLY A 305 12.12 -11.13 6.73
N GLN A 306 11.07 -11.83 6.30
CA GLN A 306 10.55 -11.75 4.94
C GLN A 306 9.98 -10.38 4.63
N ASP A 307 9.12 -9.86 5.50
CA ASP A 307 8.45 -8.57 5.30
C ASP A 307 9.44 -7.41 5.32
N LEU A 308 10.43 -7.43 6.22
CA LEU A 308 11.52 -6.44 6.22
C LEU A 308 12.34 -6.49 4.94
N SER A 309 12.61 -7.69 4.41
CA SER A 309 13.31 -7.85 3.13
C SER A 309 12.51 -7.30 1.95
N ALA A 310 11.19 -7.51 1.95
CA ALA A 310 10.30 -6.99 0.91
C ALA A 310 10.12 -5.46 1.00
N ALA A 311 9.93 -4.91 2.20
CA ALA A 311 9.90 -3.46 2.42
C ALA A 311 11.24 -2.79 2.06
N CYS A 312 12.37 -3.43 2.36
CA CYS A 312 13.69 -3.00 1.92
C CYS A 312 13.80 -2.93 0.39
N TRP A 313 13.30 -3.95 -0.29
CA TRP A 313 13.31 -3.99 -1.75
C TRP A 313 12.48 -2.86 -2.34
N GLN A 314 11.27 -2.66 -1.83
CA GLN A 314 10.38 -1.57 -2.24
C GLN A 314 11.02 -0.20 -2.00
N ALA A 315 11.57 0.02 -0.79
CA ALA A 315 12.26 1.25 -0.42
C ALA A 315 13.43 1.55 -1.38
N GLY A 316 14.29 0.58 -1.64
CA GLY A 316 15.45 0.75 -2.52
C GLY A 316 15.05 0.97 -3.99
N MET A 317 14.15 0.15 -4.52
CA MET A 317 13.69 0.26 -5.90
C MET A 317 12.92 1.57 -6.15
N GLY A 318 12.11 2.02 -5.19
CA GLY A 318 11.32 3.25 -5.30
C GLY A 318 12.14 4.52 -5.07
N SER A 319 13.17 4.46 -4.22
CA SER A 319 14.10 5.57 -4.01
C SER A 319 15.01 5.80 -5.22
N LYS A 320 15.38 4.72 -5.92
CA LYS A 320 16.30 4.75 -7.05
C LYS A 320 15.73 3.99 -8.26
N PRO A 321 14.88 4.66 -9.07
CA PRO A 321 14.34 4.07 -10.30
C PRO A 321 15.44 3.53 -11.21
N GLY A 322 15.21 2.37 -11.82
CA GLY A 322 16.18 1.68 -12.68
C GLY A 322 17.23 0.86 -11.96
N SER A 323 17.15 0.72 -10.62
CA SER A 323 17.94 -0.26 -9.88
C SER A 323 17.65 -1.69 -10.34
N ASP A 324 18.64 -2.57 -10.20
CA ASP A 324 18.49 -3.98 -10.55
C ASP A 324 17.65 -4.71 -9.48
N PRO A 325 16.49 -5.30 -9.85
CA PRO A 325 15.59 -5.95 -8.89
C PRO A 325 16.22 -7.12 -8.13
N ASP A 326 17.04 -7.93 -8.82
CA ASP A 326 17.67 -9.13 -8.27
C ASP A 326 18.77 -8.77 -7.28
N VAL A 327 19.62 -7.80 -7.64
CA VAL A 327 20.68 -7.31 -6.76
C VAL A 327 20.07 -6.66 -5.51
N GLN A 328 19.03 -5.84 -5.68
CA GLN A 328 18.35 -5.20 -4.56
C GLN A 328 17.75 -6.27 -3.61
N LEU A 329 17.05 -7.28 -4.15
CA LEU A 329 16.41 -8.30 -3.32
C LEU A 329 17.45 -9.13 -2.56
N LYS A 330 18.52 -9.57 -3.24
CA LYS A 330 19.62 -10.31 -2.60
C LYS A 330 20.25 -9.52 -1.47
N SER A 331 20.50 -8.22 -1.68
CA SER A 331 21.03 -7.34 -0.65
C SER A 331 20.07 -7.24 0.54
N CYS A 332 18.78 -7.04 0.29
CA CYS A 332 17.78 -6.91 1.34
C CYS A 332 17.59 -8.20 2.17
N THR A 333 17.55 -9.36 1.51
CA THR A 333 17.50 -10.66 2.19
C THR A 333 18.77 -10.91 3.00
N GLN A 334 19.95 -10.58 2.46
CA GLN A 334 21.21 -10.67 3.20
C GLN A 334 21.19 -9.79 4.45
N THR A 335 20.73 -8.55 4.33
CA THR A 335 20.61 -7.64 5.47
C THR A 335 19.70 -8.24 6.54
N TRP A 336 18.43 -8.50 6.24
CA TRP A 336 17.44 -8.77 7.30
C TRP A 336 17.37 -10.21 7.78
N GLN A 337 17.84 -11.18 6.99
CA GLN A 337 17.74 -12.60 7.33
C GLN A 337 19.10 -13.23 7.66
N VAL A 338 20.21 -12.49 7.52
CA VAL A 338 21.56 -13.02 7.79
C VAL A 338 22.41 -12.07 8.64
N THR A 339 22.50 -10.78 8.29
CA THR A 339 23.40 -9.84 8.98
C THR A 339 22.74 -9.17 10.18
N GLU A 340 21.50 -8.72 10.05
CA GLU A 340 20.75 -7.91 11.03
C GLU A 340 19.66 -8.75 11.74
N THR A 341 19.92 -10.03 11.97
CA THR A 341 18.89 -10.95 12.53
C THR A 341 18.45 -10.57 13.94
N GLU A 342 19.35 -9.95 14.73
CA GLU A 342 19.01 -9.44 16.07
C GLU A 342 18.02 -8.28 15.97
N LYS A 343 18.21 -7.34 15.02
CA LYS A 343 17.26 -6.26 14.78
C LYS A 343 15.91 -6.77 14.25
N THR A 344 15.92 -7.77 13.37
CA THR A 344 14.69 -8.48 12.95
C THR A 344 13.93 -9.03 14.15
N CYS A 345 14.65 -9.61 15.11
CA CYS A 345 14.09 -10.15 16.35
C CYS A 345 13.49 -9.06 17.24
N GLU A 346 14.23 -7.98 17.47
CA GLU A 346 13.78 -6.86 18.29
C GLU A 346 12.52 -6.21 17.72
N LEU A 347 12.49 -6.00 16.40
CA LEU A 347 11.32 -5.46 15.70
C LEU A 347 10.11 -6.40 15.84
N PHE A 348 10.30 -7.72 15.74
CA PHE A 348 9.23 -8.69 15.97
C PHE A 348 8.68 -8.59 17.41
N TYR A 349 9.54 -8.67 18.42
CA TYR A 349 9.08 -8.70 19.81
C TYR A 349 8.48 -7.36 20.28
N THR A 350 8.99 -6.24 19.78
CA THR A 350 8.41 -4.93 20.09
C THR A 350 7.07 -4.71 19.40
N SER A 351 6.97 -4.99 18.09
CA SER A 351 5.77 -4.65 17.31
C SER A 351 4.66 -5.72 17.33
N ILE A 352 4.99 -7.00 17.57
CA ILE A 352 4.03 -8.10 17.52
C ILE A 352 3.74 -8.67 18.90
N ARG A 353 4.74 -8.69 19.80
CA ARG A 353 4.57 -9.17 21.19
C ARG A 353 4.40 -8.04 22.20
N ASN A 354 4.49 -6.78 21.77
CA ASN A 354 4.35 -5.60 22.61
C ASN A 354 5.33 -5.57 23.80
N LEU A 355 6.52 -6.16 23.64
CA LEU A 355 7.58 -6.06 24.62
C LEU A 355 8.21 -4.66 24.58
N THR A 356 8.74 -4.17 25.71
CA THR A 356 9.60 -2.98 25.69
C THR A 356 10.89 -3.28 24.92
N PRO A 357 11.62 -2.27 24.42
CA PRO A 357 12.90 -2.49 23.75
C PRO A 357 13.88 -3.35 24.57
N GLU A 358 13.98 -3.11 25.88
CA GLU A 358 14.88 -3.85 26.77
C GLU A 358 14.45 -5.31 26.92
N GLN A 359 13.14 -5.55 27.04
CA GLN A 359 12.58 -6.90 27.09
C GLN A 359 12.78 -7.65 25.78
N ALA A 360 12.63 -6.98 24.64
CA ALA A 360 12.87 -7.56 23.33
C ALA A 360 14.34 -7.96 23.16
N VAL A 361 15.29 -7.08 23.51
CA VAL A 361 16.74 -7.39 23.50
C VAL A 361 17.04 -8.61 24.38
N ALA A 362 16.51 -8.63 25.61
CA ALA A 362 16.71 -9.74 26.53
C ALA A 362 16.14 -11.07 25.96
N GLN A 363 14.95 -11.03 25.35
CA GLN A 363 14.32 -12.17 24.72
C GLN A 363 15.14 -12.69 23.52
N CYS A 364 15.62 -11.78 22.68
CA CYS A 364 16.46 -12.09 21.52
C CYS A 364 17.83 -12.67 21.91
N ALA A 365 18.31 -12.39 23.13
CA ALA A 365 19.56 -12.94 23.64
C ALA A 365 19.45 -14.41 24.10
N THR A 366 18.24 -14.95 24.27
CA THR A 366 18.02 -16.32 24.76
C THR A 366 18.50 -17.38 23.75
N THR A 367 19.03 -18.50 24.24
CA THR A 367 19.55 -19.60 23.40
C THR A 367 18.53 -20.15 22.40
N PRO A 368 17.24 -20.39 22.77
CA PRO A 368 16.24 -20.84 21.82
C PRO A 368 16.04 -19.86 20.68
N ILE A 369 15.94 -18.56 20.97
CA ILE A 369 15.72 -17.53 19.95
C ILE A 369 16.95 -17.36 19.05
N LYS A 370 18.17 -17.31 19.62
CA LYS A 370 19.41 -17.30 18.82
C LYS A 370 19.50 -18.48 17.84
N SER A 371 18.94 -19.63 18.19
CA SER A 371 18.87 -20.79 17.30
C SER A 371 17.86 -20.56 16.16
N GLN A 372 16.70 -19.96 16.43
CA GLN A 372 15.71 -19.59 15.41
C GLN A 372 16.23 -18.52 14.44
N LEU A 373 17.02 -17.55 14.94
CA LEU A 373 17.57 -16.48 14.09
C LEU A 373 18.53 -17.00 13.01
N LYS A 374 19.19 -18.15 13.25
CA LYS A 374 20.01 -18.82 12.22
C LYS A 374 19.19 -19.51 11.14
N LEU A 375 17.86 -19.61 11.33
CA LEU A 375 16.95 -20.36 10.47
C LEU A 375 15.91 -19.45 9.79
N LEU A 376 16.13 -18.13 9.73
CA LEU A 376 15.16 -17.19 9.13
C LEU A 376 14.86 -17.48 7.66
N GLN A 377 15.83 -18.02 6.91
CA GLN A 377 15.65 -18.42 5.51
C GLN A 377 15.00 -19.80 5.33
N ALA A 378 14.85 -20.58 6.41
CA ALA A 378 14.21 -21.89 6.35
C ALA A 378 12.68 -21.76 6.34
N PRO A 379 11.94 -22.71 5.74
CA PRO A 379 10.48 -22.70 5.73
C PRO A 379 9.87 -22.52 7.13
N ALA A 380 8.80 -21.73 7.25
CA ALA A 380 8.12 -21.52 8.53
C ALA A 380 7.47 -22.81 9.04
N PRO A 381 7.31 -22.98 10.38
CA PRO A 381 6.49 -24.03 10.95
C PRO A 381 5.08 -24.02 10.33
N ALA A 382 4.53 -25.21 10.08
CA ALA A 382 3.16 -25.32 9.58
C ALA A 382 2.17 -24.99 10.71
N MET A 383 1.21 -24.10 10.42
CA MET A 383 0.09 -23.82 11.31
C MET A 383 -0.91 -24.99 11.27
N ALA A 384 -1.51 -25.29 12.43
CA ALA A 384 -2.64 -26.21 12.52
C ALA A 384 -3.94 -25.56 12.05
N ILE A 385 -4.08 -24.24 12.27
CA ILE A 385 -5.20 -23.43 11.78
C ILE A 385 -4.67 -22.55 10.65
N PRO A 386 -5.15 -22.70 9.40
CA PRO A 386 -4.74 -21.82 8.31
C PRO A 386 -5.10 -20.36 8.62
N ALA A 387 -4.23 -19.44 8.21
CA ALA A 387 -4.58 -18.02 8.20
C ALA A 387 -5.81 -17.80 7.29
N PRO A 388 -6.63 -16.76 7.55
CA PRO A 388 -7.66 -16.33 6.63
C PRO A 388 -7.09 -16.08 5.22
N HIS A 389 -7.98 -15.99 4.23
CA HIS A 389 -7.59 -15.64 2.87
C HIS A 389 -7.16 -14.18 2.81
N LEU A 390 -5.84 -13.97 2.87
CA LEU A 390 -5.15 -12.67 2.91
C LEU A 390 -4.35 -12.42 1.63
#